data_AF-A0A845S446-F1
#
_entry.id   AF-A0A845S446-F1
#
_cell.length_a   1.000
_cell.length_b   1.000
_cell.length_c   1.000
_cell.angle_alpha   90.00
_cell.angle_beta   90.00
_cell.angle_gamma   90.00
#
_symmetry.space_group_name_H-M   'P 1'
#
loop_
_entity.id
_entity.type
_entity.pdbx_description
1 polymer ?
#
loop_
_entity_poly.entity_id
_entity_poly.type
_entity_poly.pdbx_seq_one_letter_code
_entity_poly.pdbx_strand_id
1 'polypeptide(L)' 'SLMLVTALAPKIGYDNASMIAKKAHKNGTSLKEEALKSRLVSEKEYDRLINPRKMTHPN' A
#
# COMPACT_ATOMS: atom_id res chain seq x y z
N SER A 1 -0.73 7.41 5.94
CA SER A 1 -2.18 7.27 6.15
C SER A 1 -2.60 5.81 6.04
N LEU A 2 -3.37 5.30 7.02
CA LEU A 2 -3.90 3.92 7.03
C LEU A 2 -4.74 3.61 5.76
N MET A 3 -5.33 4.63 5.17
CA MET A 3 -6.19 4.57 3.98
C MET A 3 -5.50 4.02 2.73
N LEU A 4 -4.18 4.19 2.59
CA LEU A 4 -3.42 3.63 1.46
C LEU A 4 -3.20 2.12 1.62
N VAL A 5 -3.28 1.60 2.85
CA VAL A 5 -3.13 0.17 3.12
C VAL A 5 -4.30 -0.63 2.55
N THR A 6 -5.50 -0.05 2.58
CA THR A 6 -6.73 -0.68 2.07
C THR A 6 -6.66 -0.86 0.55
N ALA A 7 -5.99 0.05 -0.16
CA ALA A 7 -5.78 -0.07 -1.60
C ALA A 7 -4.79 -1.20 -1.96
N LEU A 8 -3.91 -1.60 -1.04
CA LEU A 8 -2.96 -2.70 -1.24
C LEU A 8 -3.58 -4.07 -0.91
N ALA A 9 -4.54 -4.12 0.01
CA ALA A 9 -5.15 -5.37 0.48
C ALA A 9 -5.67 -6.32 -0.62
N PRO A 10 -6.28 -5.85 -1.74
CA PRO A 10 -6.70 -6.75 -2.82
C PRO A 10 -5.55 -7.44 -3.56
N LYS A 11 -4.34 -6.87 -3.53
CA LYS A 11 -3.17 -7.40 -4.25
C LYS A 11 -2.30 -8.30 -3.38
N ILE A 12 -2.09 -7.91 -2.12
CA ILE A 12 -1.14 -8.59 -1.22
C ILE A 12 -1.80 -9.24 -0.01
N GLY A 13 -3.11 -9.10 0.14
CA GLY A 13 -3.85 -9.55 1.32
C GLY A 13 -3.80 -8.54 2.47
N TYR A 14 -4.82 -8.60 3.32
CA TYR A 14 -4.98 -7.68 4.46
C TYR A 14 -3.83 -7.79 5.47
N ASP A 15 -3.35 -9.00 5.77
CA ASP A 15 -2.27 -9.21 6.76
C ASP A 15 -0.94 -8.60 6.32
N ASN A 16 -0.56 -8.81 5.06
CA ASN A 16 0.67 -8.23 4.51
C ASN A 16 0.57 -6.71 4.43
N ALA A 17 -0.59 -6.19 4.03
CA ALA A 17 -0.85 -4.76 4.00
C ALA A 17 -0.70 -4.16 5.40
N SER A 18 -1.34 -4.76 6.41
CA SER A 18 -1.24 -4.36 7.82
C SER A 18 0.21 -4.42 8.34
N MET A 19 0.96 -5.47 8.00
CA MET A 19 2.38 -5.60 8.35
C MET A 19 3.22 -4.48 7.75
N ILE A 20 3.02 -4.14 6.47
CA ILE A 20 3.73 -3.04 5.79
C ILE A 20 3.41 -1.70 6.45
N ALA A 21 2.15 -1.44 6.79
CA ALA A 21 1.78 -0.22 7.51
C ALA A 21 2.43 -0.10 8.89
N LYS A 22 2.45 -1.20 9.66
CA LYS A 22 3.13 -1.24 10.95
C LYS A 22 4.63 -1.01 10.82
N LYS A 23 5.28 -1.62 9.82
CA LYS A 23 6.71 -1.42 9.54
C LYS A 23 7.01 0.02 9.12
N ALA A 24 6.23 0.58 8.20
CA ALA A 24 6.39 1.96 7.74
C ALA A 24 6.27 2.94 8.92
N HIS A 25 5.25 2.76 9.76
CA HIS A 25 5.07 3.59 10.94
C HIS A 25 6.19 3.43 11.97
N LYS A 26 6.61 2.19 12.25
CA LYS A 26 7.68 1.90 13.22
C LYS A 26 9.04 2.42 12.76
N ASN A 27 9.34 2.31 11.47
CA ASN A 27 10.63 2.70 10.89
C ASN A 27 10.67 4.18 10.48
N GLY A 28 9.53 4.89 10.55
CA GLY A 28 9.41 6.26 10.03
C GLY A 28 9.56 6.36 8.50
N THR A 29 9.38 5.26 7.78
CA THR A 29 9.48 5.19 6.32
C THR A 29 8.11 5.30 5.66
N SER A 30 8.08 5.51 4.35
CA SER A 30 6.82 5.56 3.61
C SER A 30 6.24 4.16 3.38
N LEU A 31 4.91 4.11 3.20
CA LEU A 31 4.22 2.86 2.81
C LEU A 31 4.74 2.32 1.47
N LYS A 32 5.08 3.19 0.53
CA LYS A 32 5.64 2.82 -0.78
C LYS A 32 6.98 2.12 -0.60
N GLU A 33 7.89 2.71 0.18
CA GLU A 33 9.20 2.11 0.44
C GLU A 33 9.10 0.72 1.07
N GLU A 34 8.29 0.56 2.12
CA GLU A 34 8.16 -0.74 2.76
C GLU A 34 7.43 -1.76 1.88
N ALA A 35 6.46 -1.33 1.06
CA ALA A 35 5.81 -2.20 0.08
C ALA A 35 6.80 -2.70 -1.00
N LEU A 36 7.65 -1.80 -1.52
CA LEU A 36 8.70 -2.14 -2.49
C LEU A 36 9.79 -3.02 -1.87
N LYS A 37 10.24 -2.70 -0.65
CA LYS A 37 11.21 -3.51 0.10
C LYS A 37 10.69 -4.92 0.39
N SER A 38 9.39 -5.04 0.65
CA SER A 38 8.75 -6.34 0.89
C SER A 38 8.71 -7.22 -0.37
N ARG A 39 8.99 -6.68 -1.56
CA ARG A 39 8.90 -7.35 -2.87
C ARG A 39 7.52 -7.96 -3.18
N LEU A 40 6.50 -7.56 -2.42
CA LEU A 40 5.12 -8.02 -2.60
C LEU A 40 4.39 -7.21 -3.67
N VAL A 41 4.86 -5.98 -3.94
CA VAL A 41 4.29 -5.07 -4.93
C VAL A 41 5.44 -4.40 -5.67
N SER A 42 5.33 -4.32 -6.99
CA SER A 42 6.25 -3.52 -7.80
C SER A 42 5.84 -2.03 -7.78
N GLU A 43 6.76 -1.13 -8.14
CA GLU A 43 6.45 0.30 -8.18
C GLU A 43 5.30 0.64 -9.13
N LYS A 44 5.28 -0.01 -10.31
CA LYS A 44 4.17 0.13 -11.26
C LYS A 44 2.83 -0.34 -10.70
N GLU A 45 2.81 -1.41 -9.90
CA GLU A 45 1.57 -1.88 -9.27
C GLU A 45 1.15 -0.97 -8.11
N TYR A 46 2.10 -0.50 -7.31
CA TYR A 46 1.83 0.43 -6.24
C TYR A 46 1.18 1.71 -6.79
N ASP A 47 1.77 2.31 -7.83
CA ASP A 47 1.24 3.53 -8.44
C ASP A 47 -0.11 3.29 -9.16
N ARG A 48 -0.37 2.07 -9.65
CA ARG A 48 -1.69 1.69 -10.20
C ARG A 48 -2.76 1.54 -9.11
N LEU A 49 -2.39 0.98 -7.96
CA LEU A 49 -3.29 0.76 -6.82
C LEU A 49 -3.57 2.06 -6.08
N ILE A 50 -2.53 2.87 -5.86
CA ILE A 50 -2.60 4.20 -5.28
C ILE A 50 -2.91 5.21 -6.39
N ASN A 51 -4.08 5.05 -7.01
CA ASN A 51 -4.57 6.02 -7.99
C ASN A 51 -5.66 6.89 -7.34
N PRO A 52 -5.35 8.14 -6.91
CA PRO A 52 -6.31 9.02 -6.25
C PRO A 52 -7.54 9.33 -7.13
N ARG A 53 -7.43 9.23 -8.46
CA ARG A 53 -8.58 9.38 -9.37
C ARG A 53 -9.57 8.21 -9.31
N LYS A 54 -9.12 7.01 -8.92
CA LYS A 54 -10.01 5.87 -8.64
C LYS A 54 -10.56 5.88 -7.22
N MET A 55 -9.97 6.65 -6.30
CA MET A 55 -10.44 6.76 -4.92
C MET A 55 -11.54 7.82 -4.72
N THR A 56 -11.89 8.58 -5.76
CA THR A 56 -12.89 9.67 -5.72
C THR A 56 -14.19 9.36 -6.47
N HIS A 57 -14.25 8.26 -7.23
CA HIS A 57 -15.47 7.79 -7.87
C HIS A 57 -15.68 6.30 -7.54
N PRO A 58 -16.56 5.96 -6.59
CA PRO A 58 -17.13 4.63 -6.54
C PRO A 58 -18.03 4.46 -7.77
N ASN A 59 -17.75 3.46 -8.61
CA ASN A 59 -18.76 2.93 -9.55
C ASN A 59 -19.64 1.94 -8.81
#